data_AF-A0A5E4TU31-F1
#
_entry.id   AF-A0A5E4TU31-F1
#
_cell.length_a   1.000
_cell.length_b   1.000
_cell.length_c   1.000
_cell.angle_alpha   90.00
_cell.angle_beta   90.00
_cell.angle_gamma   90.00
#
_symmetry.space_group_name_H-M   'P 1'
#
loop_
_entity.id
_entity.type
_entity.pdbx_description
1 polymer ?
#
loop_
_entity_poly.entity_id
_entity_poly.type
_entity_poly.pdbx_seq_one_letter_code
_entity_poly.pdbx_strand_id
1 'polypeptide(L)' 'MKNFIEDAAQAKTNLHVLHAVISILESGALCGGTGSHTAANRIINICRKEQQRLLAMYDKAVATSQAAEERKS' A
#
# COMPACT_ATOMS: atom_id res chain seq x y z
N MET A 1 -13.38 11.75 16.48
CA MET A 1 -14.11 10.56 15.98
C MET A 1 -13.20 9.95 14.92
N LYS A 2 -12.74 8.69 15.06
CA LYS A 2 -11.92 8.07 13.99
C LYS A 2 -12.80 7.91 12.75
N ASN A 3 -12.39 8.49 11.63
CA ASN A 3 -13.13 8.38 10.37
C ASN A 3 -12.60 7.18 9.59
N PHE A 4 -13.24 6.02 9.78
CA PHE A 4 -12.80 4.75 9.17
C PHE A 4 -12.83 4.80 7.63
N ILE A 5 -13.67 5.65 7.04
CA ILE A 5 -13.73 5.86 5.59
C ILE A 5 -12.48 6.61 5.11
N GLU A 6 -12.04 7.64 5.84
CA GLU A 6 -10.79 8.35 5.54
C GLU A 6 -9.58 7.44 5.69
N ASP A 7 -9.54 6.62 6.76
CA ASP A 7 -8.47 5.63 6.97
C ASP A 7 -8.39 4.62 5.81
N ALA A 8 -9.53 4.13 5.33
CA ALA A 8 -9.59 3.23 4.17
C ALA A 8 -9.15 3.94 2.88
N ALA A 9 -9.62 5.17 2.64
CA ALA A 9 -9.23 5.96 1.47
C ALA A 9 -7.73 6.25 1.43
N GLN A 10 -7.14 6.59 2.58
CA GLN A 10 -5.70 6.83 2.71
C GLN A 10 -4.89 5.55 2.49
N ALA A 11 -5.32 4.43 3.09
CA ALA A 11 -4.65 3.14 2.89
C ALA A 11 -4.66 2.72 1.41
N LYS A 12 -5.80 2.86 0.73
CA LYS A 12 -5.93 2.58 -0.71
C LYS A 12 -5.03 3.47 -1.57
N THR A 13 -4.96 4.77 -1.26
CA THR A 13 -4.10 5.70 -1.99
C THR A 13 -2.63 5.31 -1.83
N ASN A 14 -2.19 5.02 -0.61
CA ASN A 14 -0.82 4.59 -0.34
C ASN A 14 -0.49 3.26 -1.04
N LEU A 15 -1.42 2.31 -1.10
CA LEU A 15 -1.25 1.05 -1.84
C LEU A 15 -0.96 1.31 -3.32
N HIS A 16 -1.72 2.21 -3.96
CA HIS A 16 -1.49 2.57 -5.37
C HIS A 16 -0.14 3.27 -5.58
N VAL A 17 0.24 4.19 -4.70
CA VAL A 17 1.53 4.89 -4.78
C VAL A 17 2.69 3.90 -4.68
N LEU A 18 2.67 3.00 -3.69
CA LEU A 18 3.70 1.98 -3.53
C LEU A 18 3.74 1.02 -4.73
N HIS A 19 2.58 0.67 -5.28
CA HIS A 19 2.53 -0.17 -6.48
C HIS A 19 3.15 0.53 -7.68
N ALA A 20 2.87 1.82 -7.88
CA ALA A 20 3.49 2.59 -8.96
C ALA A 20 5.03 2.64 -8.83
N VAL A 21 5.56 2.81 -7.61
CA VAL A 21 7.01 2.75 -7.35
C VAL A 21 7.58 1.38 -7.72
N ILE A 22 6.92 0.29 -7.33
CA ILE A 22 7.33 -1.07 -7.69
C ILE A 22 7.34 -1.22 -9.22
N SER A 23 6.26 -0.82 -9.90
CA SER A 23 6.14 -0.94 -11.36
C SER A 23 7.25 -0.18 -12.09
N ILE A 24 7.60 1.04 -11.64
CA ILE A 24 8.70 1.82 -12.22
C ILE A 24 10.03 1.08 -12.06
N LEU A 25 10.30 0.52 -10.88
CA LEU A 25 11.56 -0.16 -10.59
C LEU A 25 11.67 -1.54 -11.24
N GLU A 26 10.55 -2.25 -11.44
CA GLU A 26 10.50 -3.54 -12.12
C GLU A 26 10.58 -3.41 -13.64
N SER A 27 9.98 -2.36 -14.21
CA SER A 27 9.97 -2.13 -15.68
C SER A 27 11.15 -1.29 -16.17
N GLY A 28 11.84 -0.59 -15.28
CA GLY A 28 12.84 0.41 -15.64
C GLY A 28 14.19 -0.15 -16.05
N ALA A 29 14.79 0.46 -17.08
CA ALA A 29 16.22 0.32 -17.36
C ALA A 29 17.02 1.10 -16.30
N LEU A 30 17.45 0.42 -15.25
CA LEU A 30 18.20 1.05 -14.16
C LEU A 30 19.61 1.43 -14.64
N CYS A 31 19.88 2.73 -14.72
CA CYS A 31 21.21 3.25 -14.98
C CYS A 31 22.11 2.99 -13.75
N GLY A 32 23.18 2.20 -13.91
CA GLY A 32 24.17 1.93 -12.84
C GLY A 32 24.49 0.46 -12.57
N GLY A 33 23.99 -0.46 -13.40
CA GLY A 33 24.41 -1.86 -13.36
C GLY A 33 23.95 -2.61 -12.10
N THR A 34 24.71 -3.64 -11.69
CA THR A 34 24.32 -4.58 -10.62
C THR A 34 24.04 -3.92 -9.27
N GLY A 35 24.72 -2.82 -8.95
CA GLY A 35 24.47 -2.04 -7.73
C GLY A 35 23.08 -1.41 -7.72
N SER A 36 22.68 -0.78 -8.82
CA SER A 36 21.34 -0.18 -8.97
C SER A 36 20.24 -1.24 -8.91
N HIS A 37 20.44 -2.41 -9.52
CA HIS A 37 19.48 -3.53 -9.42
C HIS A 37 19.32 -4.02 -7.97
N THR A 38 20.41 -4.14 -7.22
CA THR A 38 20.36 -4.53 -5.81
C THR A 38 19.59 -3.50 -4.97
N ALA A 39 19.85 -2.21 -5.20
CA ALA A 39 19.13 -1.13 -4.50
C ALA A 39 17.63 -1.12 -4.85
N ALA A 40 17.28 -1.28 -6.12
CA ALA A 40 15.89 -1.38 -6.56
C ALA A 40 15.16 -2.56 -5.92
N ASN A 41 15.79 -3.75 -5.90
CA ASN A 41 15.22 -4.93 -5.23
C ASN A 41 14.99 -4.71 -3.73
N ARG A 42 15.91 -4.00 -3.05
CA ARG A 42 15.73 -3.62 -1.65
C ARG A 42 14.52 -2.70 -1.46
N ILE A 43 14.35 -1.69 -2.32
CA ILE A 43 13.20 -0.76 -2.27
C ILE A 43 11.90 -1.52 -2.54
N ILE A 44 11.86 -2.36 -3.57
CA ILE A 44 10.69 -3.21 -3.91
C ILE A 44 10.28 -4.06 -2.71
N ASN A 45 11.23 -4.70 -2.03
CA ASN A 45 10.93 -5.52 -0.86
C ASN A 45 10.35 -4.71 0.31
N ILE A 46 10.83 -3.48 0.53
CA ILE A 46 10.26 -2.56 1.52
C ILE A 46 8.83 -2.18 1.14
N CYS A 47 8.59 -1.79 -0.12
CA CYS A 47 7.27 -1.44 -0.62
C CYS A 47 6.29 -2.61 -0.47
N ARG A 48 6.67 -3.83 -0.85
CA ARG A 48 5.82 -5.03 -0.72
C ARG A 48 5.46 -5.33 0.73
N LYS A 49 6.41 -5.21 1.65
CA LYS A 49 6.14 -5.40 3.09
C LYS A 49 5.14 -4.36 3.61
N GLU A 50 5.30 -3.10 3.21
CA GLU A 50 4.40 -2.03 3.62
C GLU A 50 3.01 -2.16 2.97
N GLN A 51 2.92 -2.64 1.73
CA GLN A 51 1.65 -2.95 1.08
C GLN A 51 0.84 -4.00 1.87
N GLN A 52 1.48 -5.06 2.38
CA GLN A 52 0.79 -6.04 3.22
C GLN A 52 0.20 -5.40 4.49
N ARG A 53 0.96 -4.50 5.13
CA ARG A 53 0.49 -3.78 6.32
C ARG A 53 -0.70 -2.87 5.99
N LEU A 54 -0.63 -2.12 4.89
CA LEU A 54 -1.68 -1.21 4.45
C LEU A 54 -2.94 -1.95 4.00
N LEU A 55 -2.81 -3.11 3.38
CA LEU A 55 -3.94 -3.97 3.02
C LEU A 55 -4.70 -4.42 4.27
N ALA A 56 -3.98 -4.91 5.28
CA ALA A 56 -4.61 -5.28 6.56
C ALA A 56 -5.30 -4.09 7.27
N MET A 57 -4.73 -2.88 7.15
CA MET A 57 -5.37 -1.67 7.66
C MET A 57 -6.64 -1.31 6.89
N TYR A 58 -6.60 -1.41 5.55
CA TYR A 58 -7.74 -1.16 4.69
C TYR A 58 -8.89 -2.12 5.01
N ASP A 59 -8.62 -3.43 5.03
CA ASP A 59 -9.62 -4.46 5.32
C ASP A 59 -10.27 -4.24 6.69
N LYS A 60 -9.45 -3.92 7.70
CA LYS A 60 -9.94 -3.61 9.05
C LYS A 60 -10.83 -2.37 9.08
N ALA A 61 -10.45 -1.30 8.37
CA ALA A 61 -11.21 -0.06 8.33
C ALA A 61 -12.56 -0.26 7.62
N VAL A 62 -12.57 -0.99 6.50
CA VAL A 62 -13.80 -1.35 5.77
C VAL A 62 -14.72 -2.19 6.63
N ALA A 63 -14.22 -3.28 7.24
CA ALA A 63 -15.03 -4.15 8.09
C ALA A 63 -15.63 -3.40 9.29
N THR A 64 -14.86 -2.47 9.88
CA THR A 64 -15.35 -1.63 10.99
C THR A 64 -16.43 -0.66 10.53
N SER A 65 -16.28 -0.07 9.35
CA SER A 65 -17.28 0.82 8.76
C SER A 65 -18.60 0.08 8.50
N GLN A 66 -18.53 -1.11 7.90
CA GLN A 66 -19.70 -1.94 7.59
C GLN A 66 -20.45 -2.36 8.87
N ALA A 67 -19.72 -2.85 9.88
CA ALA A 67 -20.33 -3.20 11.17
C ALA A 67 -20.96 -2.00 11.89
N ALA A 68 -20.45 -0.79 11.67
CA ALA A 68 -21.03 0.44 12.21
C ALA A 68 -22.29 0.90 11.47
N GLU A 69 -22.42 0.59 10.17
CA GLU A 69 -23.64 0.82 9.39
C GLU A 69 -24.75 -0.16 9.76
N GLU A 70 -24.43 -1.45 9.88
CA GLU A 70 -25.40 -2.51 10.26
C GLU A 70 -26.05 -2.25 11.62
N ARG A 71 -25.32 -1.68 12.59
CA ARG A 71 -25.86 -1.34 13.93
C ARG A 71 -26.79 -0.13 13.94
N LYS A 72 -26.82 0.65 12.86
CA LYS A 72 -27.69 1.83 12.72
C LYS A 72 -28.96 1.52 11.94
N SER A 73 -29.01 0.39 11.25
CA SER A 73 -30.20 -0.14 10.56
C SER A 73 -31.05 -0.98 11.49
#